data_AF-A0A1G1NJF9-F1
#
_entry.id   AF-A0A1G1NJF9-F1
#
_cell.length_a   1.000
_cell.length_b   1.000
_cell.length_c   1.000
_cell.angle_alpha   90.00
_cell.angle_beta   90.00
_cell.angle_gamma   90.00
#
_symmetry.space_group_name_H-M   'P 1'
#
loop_
_entity.id
_entity.type
_entity.pdbx_description
1 polymer ?
#
loop_
_entity_poly.entity_id
_entity_poly.type
_entity_poly.pdbx_seq_one_letter_code
_entity_poly.pdbx_strand_id
1 'polypeptide(L)'
;MKETGQGKRLEDRLLGDEWADWQPGAKGGSSSDAPKSLFIFFSFLVLLLALLGVWLFWYLALPRFESFGQGFAGVAKAIFLIFAFTLAAWYLLQVSSAAFKVKLAPSFFVKHLSLRILLSSAVRLAGMVGITRDKIGNSFVKFHNDLMYATRTGKNVKKILLILPRCLSAEVRNKIKELSEKYQFVAYTAFGGDEARKAIKDNKPDAVIGVACERDLISGIQDTAPKMPVFGIPNKRPEGPCKNTSIDVKELEKIVRYCLNI
;
A
#
# COMPACT_ATOMS: atom_id res chain seq x y z
N MET A 1 -32.02 -28.02 37.41
CA MET A 1 -30.56 -27.96 37.62
C MET A 1 -29.93 -28.61 36.39
N LYS A 2 -29.59 -27.85 35.34
CA LYS A 2 -28.26 -27.26 35.07
C LYS A 2 -27.13 -28.26 35.30
N GLU A 3 -26.65 -28.88 34.23
CA GLU A 3 -25.23 -28.87 33.89
C GLU A 3 -25.06 -28.59 32.40
N THR A 4 -24.34 -27.52 32.14
CA THR A 4 -24.11 -26.83 30.87
C THR A 4 -22.96 -27.46 30.12
N GLY A 5 -23.14 -27.73 28.82
CA GLY A 5 -22.08 -28.14 27.91
C GLY A 5 -20.97 -27.08 27.85
N GLN A 6 -19.81 -27.42 28.42
CA GLN A 6 -18.61 -26.59 28.34
C GLN A 6 -17.90 -26.79 27.00
N GLY A 7 -17.91 -25.69 26.25
CA GLY A 7 -17.01 -25.25 25.18
C GLY A 7 -15.95 -26.23 24.67
N LYS A 8 -16.14 -26.67 23.43
CA LYS A 8 -15.00 -26.94 22.53
C LYS A 8 -14.24 -25.63 22.36
N ARG A 9 -13.12 -25.46 23.09
CA ARG A 9 -12.06 -24.53 22.68
C ARG A 9 -11.63 -24.98 21.28
N LEU A 10 -12.03 -24.22 20.27
CA LEU A 10 -11.47 -24.33 18.94
C LEU A 10 -9.99 -24.01 19.08
N GLU A 11 -9.13 -25.02 19.04
CA GLU A 11 -7.70 -24.81 18.81
C GLU A 11 -7.56 -24.25 17.39
N ASP A 12 -7.68 -22.93 17.29
CA ASP A 12 -7.44 -22.22 16.04
C ASP A 12 -5.98 -22.47 15.63
N ARG A 13 -5.79 -22.83 14.36
CA ARG A 13 -4.48 -23.10 13.76
C ARG A 13 -3.53 -21.94 14.10
N LEU A 14 -2.44 -22.24 14.81
CA LEU A 14 -1.33 -21.30 14.99
C LEU A 14 -0.72 -21.04 13.61
N LEU A 15 -1.11 -19.94 12.99
CA LEU A 15 -0.50 -19.45 11.76
C LEU A 15 0.83 -18.81 12.14
N GLY A 16 1.91 -19.59 12.23
CA GLY A 16 3.29 -19.11 12.36
C GLY A 16 3.58 -18.09 13.48
N ASP A 17 4.81 -17.60 13.50
CA ASP A 17 5.32 -16.48 14.29
C ASP A 17 4.81 -15.12 13.78
N GLU A 18 4.32 -15.07 12.53
CA GLU A 18 3.84 -13.86 11.86
C GLU A 18 2.57 -13.23 12.45
N TRP A 19 1.92 -13.92 13.41
CA TRP A 19 0.66 -13.51 14.02
C TRP A 19 0.76 -13.42 15.55
N ALA A 20 1.98 -13.36 16.09
CA ALA A 20 2.25 -13.27 17.52
C ALA A 20 1.59 -12.07 18.21
N ASP A 21 1.32 -11.00 17.44
CA ASP A 21 0.71 -9.76 17.95
C ASP A 21 -0.83 -9.82 18.00
N TRP A 22 -1.45 -10.92 17.56
CA TRP A 22 -2.90 -11.06 17.51
C TRP A 22 -3.47 -11.52 18.85
N GLN A 23 -4.39 -10.73 19.42
CA GLN A 23 -5.08 -11.06 20.67
C GLN A 23 -6.56 -11.43 20.41
N PRO A 24 -7.03 -12.63 20.82
CA PRO A 24 -8.43 -13.00 20.71
C PRO A 24 -9.32 -12.10 21.58
N GLY A 25 -10.42 -11.58 21.03
CA GLY A 25 -11.40 -10.78 21.76
C GLY A 25 -11.19 -9.25 21.70
N ALA A 26 -10.12 -8.76 21.05
CA ALA A 26 -10.07 -7.37 20.62
C ALA A 26 -11.24 -7.11 19.66
N LYS A 27 -12.07 -6.09 19.94
CA LYS A 27 -13.25 -5.73 19.12
C LYS A 27 -12.87 -5.79 17.64
N GLY A 28 -13.54 -6.67 16.89
CA GLY A 28 -13.20 -7.04 15.51
C GLY A 28 -12.81 -5.83 14.65
N GLY A 29 -11.51 -5.66 14.45
CA GLY A 29 -10.89 -4.58 13.68
C GLY A 29 -9.97 -3.70 14.52
N SER A 30 -8.75 -4.15 14.84
CA SER A 30 -7.73 -3.23 15.39
C SER A 30 -6.28 -3.75 15.52
N SER A 31 -5.90 -4.96 15.09
CA SER A 31 -4.48 -5.33 15.21
C SER A 31 -3.57 -4.51 14.28
N SER A 32 -4.09 -4.12 13.11
CA SER A 32 -3.31 -3.55 12.01
C SER A 32 -3.81 -2.19 11.50
N ASP A 33 -4.94 -1.68 12.02
CA ASP A 33 -5.48 -0.39 11.58
C ASP A 33 -4.56 0.75 12.04
N ALA A 34 -4.06 1.54 11.09
CA ALA A 34 -3.11 2.60 11.36
C ALA A 34 -3.50 3.90 10.64
N PRO A 35 -3.20 5.08 11.21
CA PRO A 35 -3.40 6.33 10.52
C PRO A 35 -2.44 6.44 9.33
N LYS A 36 -2.87 7.10 8.25
CA LYS A 36 -2.04 7.34 7.06
C LYS A 36 -0.77 8.15 7.33
N SER A 37 -0.76 8.93 8.43
CA SER A 37 0.41 9.69 8.87
C SER A 37 1.59 8.80 9.25
N LEU A 38 1.36 7.54 9.63
CA LEU A 38 2.41 6.61 10.02
C LEU A 38 3.37 6.35 8.86
N PHE A 39 2.85 5.98 7.69
CA PHE A 39 3.65 5.77 6.48
C PHE A 39 4.35 7.07 6.07
N ILE A 40 3.64 8.21 6.10
CA ILE A 40 4.20 9.52 5.74
C ILE A 40 5.38 9.91 6.64
N PHE A 41 5.27 9.64 7.94
CA PHE A 41 6.32 9.93 8.91
C PHE A 41 7.58 9.09 8.62
N PHE A 42 7.42 7.77 8.45
CA PHE A 42 8.57 6.91 8.15
C PHE A 42 9.16 7.18 6.76
N SER A 43 8.33 7.49 5.76
CA SER A 43 8.84 7.88 4.45
C SER A 43 9.61 9.21 4.49
N PHE A 44 9.19 10.13 5.35
CA PHE A 44 9.91 11.38 5.58
C PHE A 44 11.25 11.13 6.28
N LEU A 45 11.27 10.25 7.28
CA LEU A 45 12.51 9.85 7.94
C LEU A 45 13.49 9.17 6.97
N VAL A 46 13.01 8.31 6.07
CA VAL A 46 13.83 7.73 4.99
C VAL A 46 14.43 8.83 4.12
N LEU A 47 13.64 9.83 3.72
CA LEU A 47 14.15 10.95 2.92
C LEU A 47 15.22 11.74 3.68
N LEU A 48 14.98 12.05 4.96
CA LEU A 48 15.92 12.79 5.79
C LEU A 48 17.25 12.05 5.91
N LEU A 49 17.21 10.73 6.18
CA LEU A 49 18.42 9.90 6.21
C LEU A 49 19.13 9.83 4.86
N ALA A 50 18.38 9.76 3.75
CA ALA A 50 18.96 9.79 2.41
C ALA A 50 19.66 11.13 2.13
N LEU A 51 19.03 12.26 2.47
CA LEU A 51 19.61 13.59 2.31
C LEU A 51 20.84 13.79 3.22
N LEU A 52 20.81 13.27 4.45
CA LEU A 52 21.98 13.26 5.33
C LEU A 52 23.12 12.41 4.77
N GLY A 53 22.83 11.24 4.22
CA GLY A 53 23.83 10.38 3.58
C GLY A 53 24.45 11.05 2.34
N VAL A 54 23.62 11.70 1.54
CA VAL A 54 24.02 12.52 0.38
C VAL A 54 24.92 13.68 0.86
N TRP A 55 24.51 14.42 1.89
CA TRP A 55 25.30 15.51 2.49
C TRP A 55 26.64 15.03 3.06
N LEU A 56 26.66 13.91 3.77
CA LEU A 56 27.87 13.31 4.33
C LEU A 56 28.84 12.87 3.22
N PHE A 57 28.31 12.25 2.16
CA PHE A 57 29.10 11.90 0.99
C PHE A 57 29.77 13.13 0.36
N TRP A 58 29.01 14.22 0.21
CA TRP A 58 29.58 15.49 -0.28
C TRP A 58 30.67 16.01 0.64
N TYR A 59 30.40 16.09 1.95
CA TYR A 59 31.37 16.55 2.95
C TYR A 59 32.70 15.79 2.88
N LEU A 60 32.65 14.47 2.72
CA LEU A 60 33.85 13.62 2.61
C LEU A 60 34.55 13.74 1.25
N ALA A 61 33.80 13.99 0.17
CA ALA A 61 34.34 14.07 -1.18
C ALA A 61 34.92 15.46 -1.53
N LEU A 62 34.51 16.52 -0.82
CA LEU A 62 34.98 17.90 -0.97
C LEU A 62 36.51 18.04 -1.15
N PRO A 63 37.37 17.53 -0.24
CA PRO A 63 38.82 17.74 -0.34
C PRO A 63 39.42 17.13 -1.61
N ARG A 64 38.80 16.07 -2.14
CA ARG A 64 39.25 15.44 -3.38
C ARG A 64 38.82 16.24 -4.60
N PHE A 65 37.63 16.82 -4.60
CA PHE A 65 37.15 17.63 -5.72
C PHE A 65 37.91 18.94 -5.90
N GLU A 66 38.40 19.56 -4.82
CA GLU A 66 39.22 20.76 -4.90
C GLU A 66 40.58 20.51 -5.60
N SER A 67 41.11 19.28 -5.50
CA SER A 67 42.38 18.89 -6.15
C SER A 67 42.32 18.80 -7.69
N PHE A 68 41.14 18.76 -8.31
CA PHE A 68 40.99 18.65 -9.77
C PHE A 68 40.90 20.02 -10.49
N GLY A 69 40.84 21.14 -9.75
CA GLY A 69 40.85 22.50 -10.30
C GLY A 69 39.70 23.39 -9.83
N GLN A 70 39.91 24.71 -9.86
CA GLN A 70 39.00 25.72 -9.29
C GLN A 70 37.59 25.75 -9.93
N GLY A 71 37.45 25.37 -11.21
CA GLY A 71 36.14 25.30 -11.88
C GLY A 71 35.38 23.99 -11.63
N PHE A 72 36.08 22.88 -11.38
CA PHE A 72 35.48 21.56 -11.28
C PHE A 72 34.66 21.39 -9.99
N ALA A 73 35.16 21.89 -8.86
CA ALA A 73 34.47 21.83 -7.58
C ALA A 73 33.12 22.57 -7.61
N GLY A 74 33.04 23.71 -8.31
CA GLY A 74 31.81 24.47 -8.49
C GLY A 74 30.74 23.70 -9.28
N VAL A 75 31.14 23.08 -10.41
CA VAL A 75 30.23 22.27 -11.23
C VAL A 75 29.75 21.04 -10.46
N ALA A 76 30.64 20.33 -9.76
CA ALA A 76 30.29 19.18 -8.93
C ALA A 76 29.29 19.57 -7.84
N LYS A 77 29.49 20.72 -7.18
CA LYS A 77 28.56 21.25 -6.17
C LYS A 77 27.19 21.56 -6.75
N ALA A 78 27.14 22.17 -7.93
CA ALA A 78 25.88 22.48 -8.60
C ALA A 78 25.11 21.19 -8.95
N ILE A 79 25.77 20.19 -9.53
CA ILE A 79 25.16 18.87 -9.84
C ILE A 79 24.61 18.23 -8.57
N PHE A 80 25.40 18.25 -7.50
CA PHE A 80 25.00 17.67 -6.22
C PHE A 80 23.77 18.37 -5.60
N LEU A 81 23.74 19.70 -5.60
CA LEU A 81 22.59 20.47 -5.11
C LEU A 81 21.35 20.23 -5.96
N ILE A 82 21.50 20.15 -7.29
CA ILE A 82 20.40 19.80 -8.20
C ILE A 82 19.88 18.39 -7.88
N PHE A 83 20.75 17.42 -7.65
CA PHE A 83 20.35 16.06 -7.27
C PHE A 83 19.60 16.03 -5.94
N ALA A 84 20.10 16.71 -4.90
CA ALA A 84 19.42 16.79 -3.61
C ALA A 84 18.07 17.51 -3.70
N PHE A 85 18.01 18.63 -4.44
CA PHE A 85 16.78 19.39 -4.66
C PHE A 85 15.75 18.58 -5.44
N THR A 86 16.15 17.89 -6.50
CA THR A 86 15.25 17.05 -7.30
C THR A 86 14.69 15.90 -6.47
N LEU A 87 15.50 15.24 -5.63
CA LEU A 87 15.04 14.20 -4.70
C LEU A 87 14.02 14.74 -3.69
N ALA A 88 14.30 15.89 -3.08
CA ALA A 88 13.43 16.52 -2.09
C ALA A 88 12.11 17.03 -2.70
N ALA A 89 12.20 17.76 -3.82
CA ALA A 89 11.03 18.24 -4.56
C ALA A 89 10.16 17.07 -5.03
N TRP A 90 10.78 16.00 -5.50
CA TRP A 90 10.10 14.78 -5.92
C TRP A 90 9.30 14.13 -4.77
N TYR A 91 9.88 13.97 -3.57
CA TYR A 91 9.15 13.47 -2.41
C TYR A 91 8.00 14.41 -1.99
N LEU A 92 8.27 15.71 -1.92
CA LEU A 92 7.29 16.72 -1.51
C LEU A 92 6.08 16.75 -2.45
N LEU A 93 6.28 16.61 -3.76
CA LEU A 93 5.19 16.53 -4.73
C LEU A 93 4.27 15.33 -4.47
N GLN A 94 4.82 14.17 -4.13
CA GLN A 94 4.03 12.96 -3.85
C GLN A 94 3.18 13.11 -2.58
N VAL A 95 3.81 13.55 -1.49
CA VAL A 95 3.10 13.76 -0.21
C VAL A 95 2.06 14.88 -0.33
N SER A 96 2.40 15.98 -1.01
CA SER A 96 1.49 17.10 -1.22
C SER A 96 0.31 16.70 -2.11
N SER A 97 0.52 15.87 -3.14
CA SER A 97 -0.59 15.36 -3.95
C SER A 97 -1.56 14.52 -3.12
N ALA A 98 -1.05 13.64 -2.27
CA ALA A 98 -1.89 12.84 -1.36
C ALA A 98 -2.59 13.71 -0.28
N ALA A 99 -1.90 14.73 0.26
CA ALA A 99 -2.43 15.59 1.32
C ALA A 99 -3.49 16.57 0.82
N PHE A 100 -3.22 17.29 -0.28
CA PHE A 100 -4.12 18.31 -0.81
C PHE A 100 -5.19 17.74 -1.76
N LYS A 101 -5.11 16.46 -2.14
CA LYS A 101 -5.99 15.83 -3.15
C LYS A 101 -5.98 16.56 -4.50
N VAL A 102 -4.88 17.27 -4.80
CA VAL A 102 -4.69 18.01 -6.05
C VAL A 102 -3.66 17.26 -6.91
N LYS A 103 -3.85 17.33 -8.23
CA LYS A 103 -2.94 16.75 -9.22
C LYS A 103 -1.67 17.61 -9.36
N LEU A 104 -0.81 17.58 -8.35
CA LEU A 104 0.52 18.20 -8.43
C LEU A 104 1.56 17.24 -9.02
N ALA A 105 1.41 15.94 -8.79
CA ALA A 105 2.32 14.93 -9.32
C ALA A 105 1.96 14.56 -10.77
N PRO A 106 2.90 14.60 -11.74
CA PRO A 106 2.65 14.08 -13.07
C PRO A 106 2.36 12.58 -13.01
N SER A 107 1.40 12.10 -13.80
CA SER A 107 0.91 10.71 -13.77
C SER A 107 1.99 9.66 -14.04
N PHE A 108 3.12 10.05 -14.65
CA PHE A 108 4.30 9.20 -14.83
C PHE A 108 5.01 8.87 -13.51
N PHE A 109 5.08 9.83 -12.57
CA PHE A 109 5.81 9.68 -11.30
C PHE A 109 5.06 8.87 -10.24
N VAL A 110 3.74 8.76 -10.36
CA VAL A 110 2.90 7.90 -9.50
C VAL A 110 3.10 6.42 -9.85
N LYS A 111 3.55 6.12 -11.08
CA LYS A 111 3.61 4.76 -11.64
C LYS A 111 4.93 4.03 -11.37
N HIS A 112 6.09 4.71 -11.34
CA HIS A 112 7.38 3.98 -11.38
C HIS A 112 8.22 4.03 -10.10
N LEU A 113 8.77 2.85 -9.73
CA LEU A 113 9.93 2.46 -8.86
C LEU A 113 10.00 3.02 -7.43
N SER A 114 9.52 4.22 -7.26
CA SER A 114 9.60 5.09 -6.11
C SER A 114 8.91 4.57 -4.85
N LEU A 115 7.64 4.17 -4.97
CA LEU A 115 6.87 3.66 -3.84
C LEU A 115 7.45 2.34 -3.33
N ARG A 116 8.10 1.55 -4.20
CA ARG A 116 8.74 0.30 -3.82
C ARG A 116 9.94 0.54 -2.90
N ILE A 117 10.83 1.47 -3.28
CA ILE A 117 12.03 1.82 -2.50
C ILE A 117 11.63 2.51 -1.20
N LEU A 118 10.72 3.48 -1.26
CA LEU A 118 10.22 4.19 -0.08
C LEU A 118 9.58 3.22 0.92
N LEU A 119 8.70 2.33 0.46
CA LEU A 119 8.01 1.39 1.34
C LEU A 119 8.95 0.35 1.95
N SER A 120 9.84 -0.24 1.15
CA SER A 120 10.80 -1.22 1.67
C SER A 120 11.71 -0.62 2.74
N SER A 121 12.13 0.62 2.54
CA SER A 121 12.97 1.35 3.50
C SER A 121 12.18 1.79 4.73
N ALA A 122 10.96 2.29 4.56
CA ALA A 122 10.07 2.70 5.65
C ALA A 122 9.72 1.52 6.56
N VAL A 123 9.42 0.35 5.98
CA VAL A 123 9.15 -0.88 6.73
C VAL A 123 10.37 -1.34 7.53
N ARG A 124 11.58 -1.25 6.96
CA ARG A 124 12.82 -1.59 7.68
C ARG A 124 13.06 -0.65 8.86
N LEU A 125 12.95 0.66 8.66
CA LEU A 125 13.16 1.64 9.74
C LEU A 125 12.14 1.49 10.86
N ALA A 126 10.87 1.35 10.51
CA ALA A 126 9.81 1.22 11.51
C ALA A 126 9.89 -0.11 12.27
N GLY A 127 10.38 -1.17 11.63
CA GLY A 127 10.68 -2.44 12.30
C GLY A 127 11.74 -2.30 13.41
N MET A 128 12.71 -1.39 13.26
CA MET A 128 13.69 -1.08 14.32
C MET A 128 13.05 -0.42 15.55
N VAL A 129 11.89 0.22 15.39
CA VAL A 129 11.14 0.90 16.45
C VAL A 129 10.00 0.01 16.99
N GLY A 130 9.96 -1.28 16.61
CA GLY A 130 8.94 -2.23 17.07
C GLY A 130 7.57 -2.07 16.39
N ILE A 131 7.48 -1.37 15.27
CA ILE A 131 6.23 -1.23 14.51
C ILE A 131 6.10 -2.38 13.51
N THR A 132 4.94 -3.03 13.54
CA THR A 132 4.65 -4.19 12.71
C THR A 132 4.54 -3.82 11.23
N ARG A 133 4.93 -4.76 10.35
CA ARG A 133 4.82 -4.57 8.90
C ARG A 133 3.38 -4.34 8.46
N ASP A 134 2.45 -4.99 9.13
CA ASP A 134 1.00 -4.86 8.88
C ASP A 134 0.50 -3.44 9.13
N LYS A 135 0.90 -2.78 10.24
CA LYS A 135 0.47 -1.40 10.55
C LYS A 135 0.96 -0.40 9.48
N ILE A 136 2.22 -0.52 9.07
CA ILE A 136 2.78 0.34 8.02
C ILE A 136 2.14 0.03 6.68
N GLY A 137 1.87 -1.25 6.40
CA GLY A 137 1.15 -1.68 5.22
C GLY A 137 -0.25 -1.11 5.13
N ASN A 138 -1.01 -1.13 6.22
CA ASN A 138 -2.33 -0.51 6.29
C ASN A 138 -2.25 0.99 5.98
N SER A 139 -1.30 1.68 6.63
CA SER A 139 -1.05 3.10 6.42
C SER A 139 -0.64 3.42 4.97
N PHE A 140 0.21 2.59 4.38
CA PHE A 140 0.63 2.68 2.98
C PHE A 140 -0.54 2.50 2.01
N VAL A 141 -1.39 1.48 2.22
CA VAL A 141 -2.58 1.25 1.38
C VAL A 141 -3.51 2.46 1.40
N LYS A 142 -3.74 3.06 2.58
CA LYS A 142 -4.54 4.30 2.70
C LYS A 142 -3.89 5.47 1.95
N PHE A 143 -2.59 5.68 2.13
CA PHE A 143 -1.84 6.72 1.42
C PHE A 143 -1.89 6.51 -0.10
N HIS A 144 -1.70 5.27 -0.56
CA HIS A 144 -1.73 4.90 -1.97
C HIS A 144 -3.12 5.15 -2.57
N ASN A 145 -4.20 4.72 -1.91
CA ASN A 145 -5.56 4.99 -2.36
C ASN A 145 -5.83 6.51 -2.46
N ASP A 146 -5.42 7.30 -1.46
CA ASP A 146 -5.54 8.76 -1.48
C ASP A 146 -4.77 9.38 -2.67
N LEU A 147 -3.56 8.88 -2.96
CA LEU A 147 -2.76 9.30 -4.11
C LEU A 147 -3.45 8.95 -5.44
N MET A 148 -4.07 7.78 -5.54
CA MET A 148 -4.87 7.38 -6.71
C MET A 148 -6.02 8.34 -6.97
N TYR A 149 -6.78 8.69 -5.92
CA TYR A 149 -7.86 9.67 -6.01
C TYR A 149 -7.35 11.05 -6.43
N ALA A 150 -6.29 11.55 -5.78
CA ALA A 150 -5.70 12.88 -6.02
C ALA A 150 -5.20 13.06 -7.46
N THR A 151 -4.58 12.02 -8.00
CA THR A 151 -3.97 12.04 -9.33
C THR A 151 -4.97 11.78 -10.46
N ARG A 152 -6.24 11.53 -10.10
CA ARG A 152 -7.32 11.12 -11.01
C ARG A 152 -7.00 9.82 -11.75
N THR A 153 -6.18 8.95 -11.15
CA THR A 153 -5.71 7.72 -11.79
C THR A 153 -6.76 6.62 -11.67
N GLY A 154 -7.02 5.90 -12.77
CA GLY A 154 -8.03 4.84 -12.78
C GLY A 154 -9.46 5.32 -12.99
N LYS A 155 -9.66 6.59 -13.38
CA LYS A 155 -10.96 7.15 -13.75
C LYS A 155 -11.31 6.84 -15.21
N ASN A 156 -12.59 6.60 -15.50
CA ASN A 156 -13.12 6.22 -16.83
C ASN A 156 -12.56 4.89 -17.37
N VAL A 157 -12.39 3.90 -16.50
CA VAL A 157 -11.97 2.55 -16.92
C VAL A 157 -13.15 1.73 -17.39
N LYS A 158 -12.95 0.82 -18.35
CA LYS A 158 -14.01 -0.04 -18.89
C LYS A 158 -14.00 -1.43 -18.25
N LYS A 159 -12.80 -1.95 -17.96
CA LYS A 159 -12.60 -3.29 -17.40
C LYS A 159 -11.99 -3.20 -16.01
N ILE A 160 -12.81 -3.45 -14.99
CA ILE A 160 -12.36 -3.56 -13.61
C ILE A 160 -12.23 -5.04 -13.25
N LEU A 161 -11.08 -5.41 -12.67
CA LEU A 161 -10.85 -6.72 -12.06
C LEU A 161 -10.75 -6.58 -10.55
N LEU A 162 -11.72 -7.14 -9.83
CA LEU A 162 -11.71 -7.27 -8.38
C LEU A 162 -11.08 -8.61 -7.99
N ILE A 163 -9.97 -8.57 -7.25
CA ILE A 163 -9.28 -9.76 -6.72
C ILE A 163 -9.70 -9.97 -5.28
N LEU A 164 -10.26 -11.14 -4.99
CA LEU A 164 -10.81 -11.51 -3.69
C LEU A 164 -9.98 -12.65 -3.05
N PRO A 165 -9.86 -12.69 -1.72
CA PRO A 165 -9.25 -13.80 -1.02
C PRO A 165 -10.29 -14.88 -0.69
N ARG A 166 -9.81 -16.09 -0.39
CA ARG A 166 -10.68 -17.22 -0.01
C ARG A 166 -11.33 -17.09 1.36
N CYS A 167 -10.77 -16.28 2.25
CA CYS A 167 -11.20 -16.18 3.63
C CYS A 167 -12.44 -15.31 3.88
N LEU A 168 -12.99 -14.64 2.86
CA LEU A 168 -14.19 -13.80 3.00
C LEU A 168 -15.42 -14.60 3.43
N SER A 169 -16.21 -14.02 4.34
CA SER A 169 -17.49 -14.58 4.75
C SER A 169 -18.47 -14.69 3.58
N ALA A 170 -19.38 -15.67 3.64
CA ALA A 170 -20.39 -15.90 2.60
C ALA A 170 -21.29 -14.67 2.38
N GLU A 171 -21.65 -13.97 3.46
CA GLU A 171 -22.45 -12.75 3.41
C GLU A 171 -21.76 -11.66 2.57
N VAL A 172 -20.47 -11.43 2.80
CA VAL A 172 -19.70 -10.44 2.06
C VAL A 172 -19.53 -10.84 0.60
N ARG A 173 -19.32 -12.12 0.31
CA ARG A 173 -19.26 -12.64 -1.08
C ARG A 173 -20.55 -12.38 -1.84
N ASN A 174 -21.70 -12.60 -1.23
CA ASN A 174 -23.00 -12.35 -1.86
C ASN A 174 -23.18 -10.87 -2.18
N LYS A 175 -22.85 -9.97 -1.25
CA LYS A 175 -22.87 -8.52 -1.48
C LYS A 175 -21.93 -8.08 -2.62
N ILE A 176 -20.74 -8.68 -2.70
CA ILE A 176 -19.80 -8.41 -3.80
C ILE A 176 -20.36 -8.91 -5.15
N LYS A 177 -21.04 -10.07 -5.16
CA LYS A 177 -21.70 -10.59 -6.36
C LYS A 177 -22.80 -9.65 -6.86
N GLU A 178 -23.66 -9.17 -5.96
CA GLU A 178 -24.69 -8.18 -6.29
C GLU A 178 -24.08 -6.89 -6.86
N LEU A 179 -22.97 -6.40 -6.28
CA LEU A 179 -22.25 -5.23 -6.81
C LEU A 179 -21.61 -5.51 -8.17
N SER A 180 -21.05 -6.71 -8.37
CA SER A 180 -20.45 -7.15 -9.63
C SER A 180 -21.48 -7.17 -10.75
N GLU A 181 -22.69 -7.67 -10.48
CA GLU A 181 -23.82 -7.64 -11.42
C GLU A 181 -24.31 -6.21 -11.66
N LYS A 182 -24.44 -5.39 -10.61
CA LYS A 182 -24.90 -4.00 -10.73
C LYS A 182 -23.98 -3.11 -11.56
N TYR A 183 -22.66 -3.24 -11.38
CA TYR A 183 -21.66 -2.38 -12.00
C TYR A 183 -20.86 -3.07 -13.12
N GLN A 184 -21.19 -4.32 -13.45
CA GLN A 184 -20.61 -5.09 -14.56
C GLN A 184 -19.07 -5.21 -14.51
N PHE A 185 -18.50 -5.43 -13.32
CA PHE A 185 -17.07 -5.71 -13.15
C PHE A 185 -16.80 -7.20 -12.87
N VAL A 186 -15.61 -7.68 -13.20
CA VAL A 186 -15.22 -9.08 -12.99
C VAL A 186 -14.66 -9.26 -11.58
N ALA A 187 -15.24 -10.18 -10.80
CA ALA A 187 -14.71 -10.60 -9.51
C ALA A 187 -14.03 -11.98 -9.62
N TYR A 188 -12.77 -12.05 -9.19
CA TYR A 188 -11.94 -13.26 -9.24
C TYR A 188 -11.41 -13.61 -7.86
N THR A 189 -11.62 -14.84 -7.39
CA THR A 189 -11.07 -15.30 -6.11
C THR A 189 -9.70 -15.94 -6.35
N ALA A 190 -8.65 -15.42 -5.71
CA ALA A 190 -7.28 -15.94 -5.79
C ALA A 190 -6.87 -16.62 -4.47
N PHE A 191 -6.08 -17.69 -4.56
CA PHE A 191 -5.56 -18.46 -3.44
C PHE A 191 -4.26 -17.86 -2.90
N GLY A 192 -3.55 -17.08 -3.72
CA GLY A 192 -2.32 -16.39 -3.38
C GLY A 192 -1.88 -15.40 -4.46
N GLY A 193 -0.72 -14.78 -4.25
CA GLY A 193 -0.20 -13.71 -5.12
C GLY A 193 0.07 -14.16 -6.57
N ASP A 194 0.56 -15.39 -6.79
CA ASP A 194 0.88 -15.87 -8.15
C ASP A 194 -0.38 -16.05 -8.99
N GLU A 195 -1.44 -16.57 -8.40
CA GLU A 195 -2.73 -16.72 -9.05
C GLU A 195 -3.38 -15.36 -9.32
N ALA A 196 -3.26 -14.41 -8.38
CA ALA A 196 -3.68 -13.03 -8.59
C ALA A 196 -2.94 -12.39 -9.78
N ARG A 197 -1.61 -12.56 -9.87
CA ARG A 197 -0.79 -12.08 -11.00
C ARG A 197 -1.19 -12.73 -12.33
N LYS A 198 -1.49 -14.04 -12.31
CA LYS A 198 -1.99 -14.77 -13.48
C LYS A 198 -3.35 -14.24 -13.92
N ALA A 199 -4.30 -14.05 -13.00
CA ALA A 199 -5.61 -13.51 -13.30
C ALA A 199 -5.55 -12.10 -13.92
N ILE A 200 -4.66 -11.23 -13.42
CA ILE A 200 -4.39 -9.91 -14.03
C ILE A 200 -3.88 -10.06 -15.47
N LYS A 201 -2.92 -10.97 -15.69
CA LYS A 201 -2.34 -11.22 -17.01
C LYS A 201 -3.38 -11.75 -18.01
N ASP A 202 -4.26 -12.64 -17.56
CA ASP A 202 -5.26 -13.31 -18.40
C ASP A 202 -6.43 -12.37 -18.73
N ASN A 203 -6.90 -11.59 -17.75
CA ASN A 203 -8.05 -10.68 -17.94
C ASN A 203 -7.67 -9.33 -18.57
N LYS A 204 -6.41 -8.91 -18.47
CA LYS A 204 -5.89 -7.61 -18.96
C LYS A 204 -6.83 -6.43 -18.60
N PRO A 205 -7.07 -6.18 -17.30
CA PRO A 205 -7.98 -5.13 -16.87
C PRO A 205 -7.38 -3.73 -17.06
N ASP A 206 -8.26 -2.73 -17.11
CA ASP A 206 -7.88 -1.31 -17.11
C ASP A 206 -7.59 -0.81 -15.69
N ALA A 207 -8.19 -1.44 -14.67
CA ALA A 207 -7.90 -1.20 -13.25
C ALA A 207 -8.09 -2.46 -12.41
N VAL A 208 -7.30 -2.59 -11.34
CA VAL A 208 -7.38 -3.68 -10.38
C VAL A 208 -7.84 -3.13 -9.03
N ILE A 209 -8.78 -3.83 -8.39
CA ILE A 209 -9.13 -3.62 -6.98
C ILE A 209 -8.72 -4.88 -6.24
N GLY A 210 -7.74 -4.78 -5.34
CA GLY A 210 -7.27 -5.89 -4.53
C GLY A 210 -7.91 -5.89 -3.16
N VAL A 211 -8.45 -7.03 -2.74
CA VAL A 211 -8.94 -7.27 -1.38
C VAL A 211 -8.05 -8.34 -0.74
N ALA A 212 -7.26 -7.97 0.26
CA ALA A 212 -6.36 -8.93 0.93
C ALA A 212 -5.88 -8.40 2.29
N CYS A 213 -5.02 -9.19 2.96
CA CYS A 213 -4.24 -8.72 4.10
C CYS A 213 -3.23 -7.66 3.67
N GLU A 214 -2.79 -6.80 4.60
CA GLU A 214 -1.90 -5.66 4.30
C GLU A 214 -0.62 -6.09 3.57
N ARG A 215 0.01 -7.18 4.00
CA ARG A 215 1.21 -7.71 3.37
C ARG A 215 1.01 -8.08 1.91
N ASP A 216 -0.08 -8.77 1.61
CA ASP A 216 -0.39 -9.20 0.25
C ASP A 216 -0.77 -8.01 -0.62
N LEU A 217 -1.47 -7.01 -0.05
CA LEU A 217 -1.76 -5.75 -0.72
C LEU A 217 -0.49 -4.95 -1.02
N ILE A 218 0.45 -4.84 -0.08
CA ILE A 218 1.73 -4.16 -0.29
C ILE A 218 2.43 -4.76 -1.51
N SER A 219 2.64 -6.07 -1.52
CA SER A 219 3.35 -6.74 -2.62
C SER A 219 2.58 -6.65 -3.93
N GLY A 220 1.26 -6.88 -3.91
CA GLY A 220 0.39 -6.79 -5.09
C GLY A 220 0.38 -5.38 -5.71
N ILE A 221 0.31 -4.33 -4.88
CA ILE A 221 0.39 -2.93 -5.33
C ILE A 221 1.77 -2.65 -5.93
N GLN A 222 2.87 -3.05 -5.27
CA GLN A 222 4.22 -2.83 -5.78
C GLN A 222 4.46 -3.51 -7.14
N ASP A 223 3.88 -4.68 -7.36
CA ASP A 223 4.00 -5.44 -8.61
C ASP A 223 3.12 -4.89 -9.75
N THR A 224 1.94 -4.35 -9.41
CA THR A 224 0.86 -4.05 -10.36
C THR A 224 0.70 -2.56 -10.66
N ALA A 225 0.90 -1.68 -9.66
CA ALA A 225 0.76 -0.23 -9.81
C ALA A 225 1.65 0.38 -10.92
N PRO A 226 2.86 -0.17 -11.22
CA PRO A 226 3.63 0.31 -12.36
C PRO A 226 3.01 0.08 -13.74
N LYS A 227 2.06 -0.85 -13.84
CA LYS A 227 1.45 -1.26 -15.11
C LYS A 227 0.06 -0.68 -15.30
N MET A 228 -0.70 -0.53 -14.22
CA MET A 228 -2.10 -0.11 -14.26
C MET A 228 -2.55 0.50 -12.92
N PRO A 229 -3.67 1.25 -12.90
CA PRO A 229 -4.34 1.67 -11.68
C PRO A 229 -4.63 0.50 -10.73
N VAL A 230 -4.26 0.64 -9.46
CA VAL A 230 -4.54 -0.36 -8.41
C VAL A 230 -5.10 0.33 -7.18
N PHE A 231 -6.20 -0.20 -6.66
CA PHE A 231 -6.74 0.15 -5.34
C PHE A 231 -6.64 -1.05 -4.40
N GLY A 232 -6.35 -0.81 -3.12
CA GLY A 232 -6.28 -1.86 -2.10
C GLY A 232 -7.35 -1.67 -1.03
N ILE A 233 -8.05 -2.72 -0.64
CA ILE A 233 -8.99 -2.72 0.49
C ILE A 233 -8.50 -3.76 1.50
N PRO A 234 -7.97 -3.33 2.66
CA PRO A 234 -7.53 -4.24 3.71
C PRO A 234 -8.70 -5.07 4.26
N ASN A 235 -8.48 -6.37 4.41
CA ASN A 235 -9.44 -7.26 5.07
C ASN A 235 -9.54 -6.99 6.57
N LYS A 236 -10.78 -6.90 7.06
CA LYS A 236 -11.11 -6.95 8.49
C LYS A 236 -11.17 -8.40 8.95
N ARG A 237 -10.64 -8.67 10.14
CA ARG A 237 -10.44 -10.02 10.71
C ARG A 237 -11.22 -10.15 12.03
N PRO A 238 -12.56 -10.27 12.00
CA PRO A 238 -13.36 -10.31 13.24
C PRO A 238 -13.13 -11.61 14.04
N GLU A 239 -12.91 -12.73 13.35
CA GLU A 239 -12.72 -14.06 13.95
C GLU A 239 -11.26 -14.53 13.84
N GLY A 240 -10.33 -13.58 13.74
CA GLY A 240 -8.90 -13.86 13.60
C GLY A 240 -8.43 -14.03 12.15
N PRO A 241 -7.17 -14.45 11.97
CA PRO A 241 -6.55 -14.55 10.66
C PRO A 241 -7.23 -15.58 9.77
N CYS A 242 -7.46 -15.20 8.51
CA CYS A 242 -7.91 -16.10 7.45
C CYS A 242 -9.22 -16.87 7.73
N LYS A 243 -10.08 -16.35 8.62
CA LYS A 243 -11.37 -16.93 8.98
C LYS A 243 -12.47 -15.87 8.95
N ASN A 244 -13.54 -16.11 8.19
CA ASN A 244 -14.70 -15.23 8.04
C ASN A 244 -14.33 -13.74 7.97
N THR A 245 -13.36 -13.42 7.10
CA THR A 245 -12.91 -12.04 6.94
C THR A 245 -14.01 -11.20 6.31
N SER A 246 -13.97 -9.91 6.60
CA SER A 246 -14.94 -8.93 6.13
C SER A 246 -14.23 -7.75 5.48
N ILE A 247 -14.96 -6.96 4.72
CA ILE A 247 -14.46 -5.70 4.14
C ILE A 247 -15.49 -4.59 4.31
N ASP A 248 -15.02 -3.36 4.13
CA ASP A 248 -15.95 -2.25 3.93
C ASP A 248 -16.50 -2.28 2.49
N VAL A 249 -17.69 -2.85 2.33
CA VAL A 249 -18.38 -2.94 1.03
C VAL A 249 -18.70 -1.54 0.48
N LYS A 250 -18.89 -0.53 1.34
CA LYS A 250 -19.13 0.85 0.90
C LYS A 250 -17.86 1.45 0.30
N GLU A 251 -16.69 1.13 0.86
CA GLU A 251 -15.41 1.53 0.29
C GLU A 251 -15.19 0.89 -1.08
N LEU A 252 -15.52 -0.40 -1.23
CA LEU A 252 -15.48 -1.08 -2.53
C LEU A 252 -16.39 -0.39 -3.55
N GLU A 253 -17.66 -0.14 -3.21
CA GLU A 253 -18.59 0.53 -4.12
C GLU A 253 -18.09 1.94 -4.51
N LYS A 254 -17.53 2.70 -3.57
CA LYS A 254 -16.93 4.01 -3.84
C LYS A 254 -15.79 3.92 -4.85
N ILE A 255 -14.90 2.94 -4.72
CA ILE A 255 -13.78 2.75 -5.67
C ILE A 255 -14.33 2.38 -7.05
N VAL A 256 -15.30 1.46 -7.13
CA VAL A 256 -15.91 1.04 -8.40
C VAL A 256 -16.58 2.22 -9.10
N ARG A 257 -17.39 3.00 -8.40
CA ARG A 257 -18.04 4.21 -8.95
C ARG A 257 -17.02 5.24 -9.44
N TYR A 258 -15.98 5.49 -8.64
CA TYR A 258 -14.89 6.38 -9.04
C TYR A 258 -14.22 5.90 -10.34
N CYS A 259 -13.97 4.60 -10.45
CA CYS A 259 -13.35 3.98 -11.61
C CYS A 259 -14.23 4.14 -12.87
N LEU A 260 -15.53 3.90 -12.73
CA LEU A 260 -16.52 4.02 -13.80
C LEU A 260 -16.94 5.48 -14.09
N ASN A 261 -16.52 6.44 -13.25
CA ASN A 261 -16.90 7.85 -13.32
C ASN A 261 -18.43 8.09 -13.25
N ILE A 262 -19.07 7.47 -12.25
CA ILE A 262 -20.51 7.56 -11.96
C ILE A 262 -20.79 7.92 -10.50
#